data_AF-A0A8T4CHD4-F1
#
_entry.id   AF-A0A8T4CHD4-F1
#
_cell.length_a   1.000
_cell.length_b   1.000
_cell.length_c   1.000
_cell.angle_alpha   90.00
_cell.angle_beta   90.00
_cell.angle_gamma   90.00
#
_symmetry.space_group_name_H-M   'P 1'
#
loop_
_entity.id
_entity.type
_entity.pdbx_description
1 polymer ?
#
loop_
_entity_poly.entity_id
_entity_poly.type
_entity_poly.pdbx_seq_one_letter_code
_entity_poly.pdbx_strand_id
1 'polypeptide(L)'
;FQGKFGAQGQTRELAPLKFFGGFWFRAEEPNLFVNEVVGGQGAFTTDGLQNFLRGYFNEKLIDTLSQHSLAEVYGKLDETSLLSKNVLFDAFSRIGLELIDVKFEGIDTTPEWRDRLFYIKTGVSGAEVLRMETVQKSSESLSKSPGAAVGAGAVILPQVFQQPAAQAPAQVLVVCPKCGFQNPQTSKFCGSCGASMQAPGGVNCPKCGTANAAGTKFCSNCGNPLQATTKCPKCNAEIQAGTKFCPNCGAQL
;
A
#
# COMPACT_ATOMS: atom_id res chain seq x y z
N PHE A 1 21.01 37.62 1.01
CA PHE A 1 20.48 37.64 -0.38
C PHE A 1 19.13 36.93 -0.41
N GLN A 2 18.27 37.27 -1.37
CA GLN A 2 16.99 36.60 -1.60
C GLN A 2 17.03 35.91 -2.96
N GLY A 3 16.76 34.61 -2.98
CA GLY A 3 16.51 33.82 -4.18
C GLY A 3 15.02 33.53 -4.33
N LYS A 4 14.57 33.40 -5.58
CA LYS A 4 13.22 32.90 -5.89
C LYS A 4 13.32 31.49 -6.43
N PHE A 5 12.36 30.66 -6.04
CA PHE A 5 12.27 29.28 -6.50
C PHE A 5 10.87 29.00 -7.04
N GLY A 6 10.80 28.01 -7.91
CA GLY A 6 9.58 27.66 -8.62
C GLY A 6 9.83 26.46 -9.51
N ALA A 7 9.06 25.41 -9.31
CA ALA A 7 9.19 24.18 -10.08
C ALA A 7 7.90 23.36 -10.06
N GLN A 8 7.93 22.29 -10.84
CA GLN A 8 6.95 21.22 -10.78
C GLN A 8 7.67 19.97 -10.27
N GLY A 9 7.01 19.26 -9.37
CA GLY A 9 7.54 18.02 -8.79
C GLY A 9 6.40 17.06 -8.49
N GLN A 10 6.68 16.07 -7.67
CA GLN A 10 5.69 15.10 -7.24
C GLN A 10 5.93 14.71 -5.78
N THR A 11 4.87 14.28 -5.11
CA THR A 11 4.93 13.73 -3.76
C THR A 11 5.20 12.22 -3.79
N ARG A 12 5.30 11.59 -2.61
CA ARG A 12 5.47 10.14 -2.46
C ARG A 12 4.39 9.33 -3.18
N GLU A 13 3.20 9.88 -3.31
CA GLU A 13 2.05 9.25 -3.96
C GLU A 13 2.01 9.51 -5.47
N LEU A 14 3.07 10.10 -6.03
CA LEU A 14 3.15 10.60 -7.40
C LEU A 14 2.10 11.68 -7.70
N ALA A 15 1.64 12.38 -6.67
CA ALA A 15 0.74 13.52 -6.87
C ALA A 15 1.55 14.70 -7.44
N PRO A 16 1.18 15.24 -8.62
CA PRO A 16 1.86 16.37 -9.22
C PRO A 16 1.70 17.61 -8.34
N LEU A 17 2.80 18.31 -8.12
CA LEU A 17 2.83 19.57 -7.38
C LEU A 17 3.41 20.67 -8.25
N LYS A 18 2.80 21.84 -8.16
CA LYS A 18 3.36 23.11 -8.61
C LYS A 18 3.60 23.95 -7.39
N PHE A 19 4.83 24.42 -7.20
CA PHE A 19 5.16 25.23 -6.04
C PHE A 19 6.07 26.37 -6.44
N PHE A 20 5.97 27.48 -5.71
CA PHE A 20 6.83 28.63 -5.85
C PHE A 20 6.98 29.38 -4.53
N GLY A 21 8.06 30.13 -4.42
CA GLY A 21 8.34 30.90 -3.21
C GLY A 21 9.70 31.58 -3.24
N GLY A 22 10.16 31.94 -2.05
CA GLY A 22 11.44 32.61 -1.82
C GLY A 22 12.29 31.90 -0.78
N PHE A 23 13.61 31.99 -0.95
CA PHE A 23 14.58 31.54 0.04
C PHE A 23 15.60 32.65 0.32
N TRP A 24 16.08 32.71 1.56
CA TRP A 24 17.07 33.68 2.00
C TRP A 24 18.33 32.98 2.41
N PHE A 25 19.47 33.50 1.96
CA PHE A 25 20.77 32.91 2.22
C PHE A 25 21.84 33.99 2.42
N ARG A 26 22.93 33.63 3.08
CA ARG A 26 24.15 34.45 3.18
C ARG A 26 25.38 33.59 2.93
N ALA A 27 26.47 34.22 2.50
CA ALA A 27 27.75 33.55 2.40
C ALA A 27 28.33 33.37 3.81
N GLU A 28 28.58 32.13 4.19
CA GLU A 28 29.22 31.77 5.45
C GLU A 28 30.71 31.49 5.21
N GLU A 29 31.02 30.72 4.16
CA GLU A 29 32.39 30.40 3.74
C GLU A 29 32.65 30.87 2.30
N PRO A 30 33.09 32.13 2.09
CA PRO A 30 33.27 32.69 0.75
C PRO A 30 34.25 31.90 -0.12
N ASN A 31 35.32 31.36 0.46
CA ASN A 31 36.33 30.60 -0.28
C ASN A 31 35.76 29.27 -0.81
N LEU A 32 35.01 28.56 0.03
CA LEU A 32 34.34 27.31 -0.37
C LEU A 32 33.33 27.57 -1.48
N PHE A 33 32.52 28.62 -1.32
CA PHE A 33 31.53 29.02 -2.31
C PHE A 33 32.16 29.38 -3.66
N VAL A 34 33.24 30.15 -3.67
CA VAL A 34 33.95 30.49 -4.92
C VAL A 34 34.53 29.24 -5.58
N ASN A 35 35.14 28.33 -4.82
CA ASN A 35 35.73 27.12 -5.39
C ASN A 35 34.69 26.18 -6.00
N GLU A 36 33.60 25.91 -5.26
CA GLU A 36 32.55 24.97 -5.69
C GLU A 36 31.66 25.55 -6.79
N VAL A 37 31.24 26.80 -6.65
CA VAL A 37 30.23 27.41 -7.53
C VAL A 37 30.85 28.17 -8.70
N VAL A 38 31.85 29.01 -8.43
CA VAL A 38 32.46 29.88 -9.46
C VAL A 38 33.56 29.13 -10.22
N GLY A 39 34.40 28.36 -9.51
CA GLY A 39 35.48 27.57 -10.09
C GLY A 39 34.99 26.30 -10.80
N GLY A 40 34.02 25.58 -10.22
CA GLY A 40 33.49 24.33 -10.77
C GLY A 40 32.48 24.49 -11.92
N GLN A 41 31.68 25.56 -11.93
CA GLN A 41 30.59 25.74 -12.92
C GLN A 41 30.74 26.95 -13.84
N GLY A 42 31.77 27.79 -13.65
CA GLY A 42 32.01 28.96 -14.50
C GLY A 42 30.89 30.02 -14.40
N ALA A 43 30.17 30.07 -13.28
CA ALA A 43 29.11 31.05 -13.04
C ALA A 43 29.73 32.41 -12.63
N PHE A 44 30.25 33.15 -13.61
CA PHE A 44 30.92 34.43 -13.39
C PHE A 44 30.00 35.66 -13.39
N THR A 45 28.71 35.48 -13.72
CA THR A 45 27.72 36.57 -13.77
C THR A 45 26.68 36.41 -12.68
N THR A 46 26.09 37.53 -12.25
CA THR A 46 24.98 37.54 -11.27
C THR A 46 23.82 36.67 -11.74
N ASP A 47 23.49 36.70 -13.04
CA ASP A 47 22.40 35.90 -13.62
C ASP A 47 22.74 34.40 -13.66
N GLY A 48 23.99 34.06 -14.00
CA GLY A 48 24.47 32.69 -13.98
C GLY A 48 24.40 32.09 -12.57
N LEU A 49 24.83 32.86 -11.57
CA LEU A 49 24.76 32.46 -10.17
C LEU A 49 23.31 32.28 -9.69
N GLN A 50 22.41 33.21 -10.03
CA GLN A 50 21.00 33.10 -9.65
C GLN A 50 20.34 31.86 -10.28
N ASN A 51 20.63 31.59 -11.56
CA ASN A 51 20.12 30.40 -12.24
C ASN A 51 20.65 29.10 -11.62
N PHE A 52 21.94 29.07 -11.29
CA PHE A 52 22.55 27.95 -10.58
C PHE A 52 21.88 27.71 -9.23
N LEU A 53 21.81 28.74 -8.37
CA LEU A 53 21.24 28.61 -7.02
C LEU A 53 19.76 28.20 -7.08
N ARG A 54 18.98 28.77 -8.02
CA ARG A 54 17.59 28.35 -8.24
C ARG A 54 17.50 26.88 -8.66
N GLY A 55 18.35 26.46 -9.59
CA GLY A 55 18.39 25.07 -10.07
C GLY A 55 18.75 24.10 -8.94
N TYR A 56 19.82 24.39 -8.22
CA TYR A 56 20.29 23.61 -7.08
C TYR A 56 19.23 23.50 -5.98
N PHE A 57 18.62 24.63 -5.60
CA PHE A 57 17.54 24.66 -4.62
C PHE A 57 16.34 23.84 -5.08
N ASN A 58 15.88 24.04 -6.33
CA ASN A 58 14.75 23.30 -6.88
C ASN A 58 15.00 21.79 -6.91
N GLU A 59 16.19 21.34 -7.30
CA GLU A 59 16.55 19.92 -7.32
C GLU A 59 16.42 19.29 -5.92
N LYS A 60 17.06 19.89 -4.91
CA LYS A 60 17.01 19.38 -3.53
C LYS A 60 15.60 19.47 -2.94
N LEU A 61 14.85 20.50 -3.30
CA LEU A 61 13.47 20.65 -2.86
C LEU A 61 12.56 19.57 -3.47
N ILE A 62 12.69 19.29 -4.77
CA ILE A 62 11.91 18.23 -5.45
C ILE A 62 12.18 16.88 -4.79
N ASP A 63 13.45 16.56 -4.54
CA ASP A 63 13.84 15.31 -3.87
C ASP A 63 13.21 15.23 -2.47
N THR A 64 13.26 16.31 -1.69
CA THR A 64 12.64 16.39 -0.37
C THR A 64 11.13 16.18 -0.44
N LEU A 65 10.43 16.92 -1.29
CA LEU A 65 8.96 16.83 -1.41
C LEU A 65 8.49 15.46 -1.90
N SER A 66 9.30 14.75 -2.68
CA SER A 66 8.99 13.39 -3.15
C SER A 66 8.91 12.34 -2.03
N GLN A 67 9.46 12.63 -0.87
CA GLN A 67 9.45 11.73 0.29
C GLN A 67 8.23 11.94 1.19
N HIS A 68 7.51 13.05 1.02
CA HIS A 68 6.35 13.43 1.83
C HIS A 68 5.02 13.17 1.13
N SER A 69 3.96 13.03 1.91
CA SER A 69 2.60 12.88 1.38
C SER A 69 2.03 14.21 0.91
N LEU A 70 1.05 14.16 0.00
CA LEU A 70 0.35 15.36 -0.45
C LEU A 70 -0.34 16.09 0.70
N ALA A 71 -0.87 15.35 1.67
CA ALA A 71 -1.56 15.92 2.83
C ALA A 71 -0.65 16.76 3.73
N GLU A 72 0.60 16.32 3.93
CA GLU A 72 1.60 17.04 4.73
C GLU A 72 2.03 18.33 4.02
N VAL A 73 2.41 18.20 2.75
CA VAL A 73 2.96 19.30 1.95
C VAL A 73 1.89 20.37 1.65
N TYR A 74 0.71 19.94 1.24
CA TYR A 74 -0.37 20.86 0.85
C TYR A 74 -1.18 21.37 2.04
N GLY A 75 -1.32 20.55 3.09
CA GLY A 75 -2.17 20.87 4.24
C GLY A 75 -1.57 21.89 5.19
N LYS A 76 -0.24 21.99 5.25
CA LYS A 76 0.47 22.82 6.22
C LYS A 76 1.74 23.44 5.62
N LEU A 77 1.55 24.61 5.00
CA LEU A 77 2.64 25.31 4.30
C LEU A 77 3.77 25.73 5.25
N ASP A 78 3.47 26.22 6.45
CA ASP A 78 4.48 26.65 7.41
C ASP A 78 5.38 25.49 7.87
N GLU A 79 4.79 24.33 8.16
CA GLU A 79 5.53 23.10 8.51
C GLU A 79 6.39 22.63 7.32
N THR A 80 5.85 22.71 6.10
CA THR A 80 6.57 22.35 4.87
C THR A 80 7.77 23.28 4.64
N SER A 81 7.62 24.57 4.90
CA SER A 81 8.67 25.58 4.85
C SER A 81 9.81 25.26 5.82
N LEU A 82 9.47 24.97 7.08
CA LEU A 82 10.45 24.63 8.11
C LEU A 82 11.18 23.33 7.80
N LEU A 83 10.44 22.31 7.35
CA LEU A 83 11.01 21.03 6.96
C LEU A 83 11.99 21.21 5.80
N SER A 84 11.58 21.92 4.75
CA SER A 84 12.40 22.20 3.58
C SER A 84 13.67 22.95 3.98
N LYS A 85 13.57 23.96 4.85
CA LYS A 85 14.73 24.67 5.39
C LYS A 85 15.71 23.71 6.07
N ASN A 86 15.23 22.87 6.98
CA ASN A 86 16.10 21.99 7.77
C ASN A 86 16.84 20.98 6.90
N VAL A 87 16.17 20.42 5.89
CA VAL A 87 16.79 19.46 4.95
C VAL A 87 17.77 20.15 4.02
N LEU A 88 17.40 21.31 3.47
CA LEU A 88 18.24 22.04 2.51
C LEU A 88 19.39 22.81 3.18
N PHE A 89 19.36 23.01 4.49
CA PHE A 89 20.42 23.68 5.24
C PHE A 89 21.78 23.01 5.00
N ASP A 90 21.87 21.69 5.22
CA ASP A 90 23.13 20.94 5.03
C ASP A 90 23.62 21.00 3.58
N ALA A 91 22.70 20.97 2.61
CA ALA A 91 23.04 21.08 1.20
C ALA A 91 23.67 22.44 0.86
N PHE A 92 23.15 23.53 1.42
CA PHE A 92 23.70 24.87 1.21
C PHE A 92 25.04 25.06 1.93
N SER A 93 25.19 24.53 3.15
CA SER A 93 26.45 24.62 3.89
C SER A 93 27.61 23.95 3.15
N ARG A 94 27.36 22.85 2.42
CA ARG A 94 28.37 22.16 1.60
C ARG A 94 28.95 23.01 0.47
N ILE A 95 28.21 24.03 0.01
CA ILE A 95 28.68 24.98 -1.01
C ILE A 95 29.08 26.33 -0.38
N GLY A 96 29.28 26.39 0.94
CA GLY A 96 29.71 27.59 1.66
C GLY A 96 28.62 28.66 1.87
N LEU A 97 27.35 28.29 1.71
CA LEU A 97 26.21 29.16 1.94
C LEU A 97 25.41 28.74 3.16
N GLU A 98 24.96 29.71 3.95
CA GLU A 98 24.00 29.47 5.01
C GLU A 98 22.58 29.77 4.52
N LEU A 99 21.68 28.80 4.66
CA LEU A 99 20.26 28.97 4.37
C LEU A 99 19.53 29.54 5.59
N ILE A 100 19.15 30.81 5.51
CA ILE A 100 18.53 31.56 6.61
C ILE A 100 17.05 31.20 6.74
N ASP A 101 16.32 31.20 5.61
CA ASP A 101 14.89 30.95 5.62
C ASP A 101 14.37 30.43 4.26
N VAL A 102 13.26 29.70 4.31
CA VAL A 102 12.54 29.17 3.14
C VAL A 102 11.06 29.41 3.32
N LYS A 103 10.45 30.13 2.38
CA LYS A 103 9.01 30.43 2.40
C LYS A 103 8.34 30.00 1.11
N PHE A 104 7.36 29.11 1.22
CA PHE A 104 6.43 28.84 0.12
C PHE A 104 5.42 29.99 0.02
N GLU A 105 5.30 30.58 -1.16
CA GLU A 105 4.27 31.57 -1.47
C GLU A 105 2.98 30.89 -1.96
N GLY A 106 3.14 29.77 -2.67
CA GLY A 106 2.02 28.96 -3.13
C GLY A 106 2.44 27.53 -3.46
N ILE A 107 1.56 26.60 -3.13
CA ILE A 107 1.62 25.20 -3.57
C ILE A 107 0.25 24.84 -4.13
N ASP A 108 0.22 24.25 -5.30
CA ASP A 108 -0.99 23.77 -5.95
C ASP A 108 -0.78 22.38 -6.54
N THR A 109 -1.89 21.67 -6.75
CA THR A 109 -1.93 20.34 -7.38
C THR A 109 -3.08 20.32 -8.39
N THR A 110 -3.26 19.23 -9.12
CA THR A 110 -4.34 19.14 -10.10
C THR A 110 -5.70 18.96 -9.40
N PRO A 111 -6.82 19.36 -10.03
CA PRO A 111 -8.15 19.24 -9.43
C PRO A 111 -8.46 17.82 -8.93
N GLU A 112 -8.05 16.80 -9.68
CA GLU A 112 -8.30 15.40 -9.34
C GLU A 112 -7.62 15.01 -8.01
N TRP A 113 -6.41 15.51 -7.76
CA TRP A 113 -5.68 15.26 -6.52
C TRP A 113 -6.18 16.10 -5.34
N ARG A 114 -6.73 17.30 -5.59
CA ARG A 114 -7.41 18.08 -4.54
C ARG A 114 -8.66 17.36 -4.02
N ASP A 115 -9.46 16.82 -4.92
CA ASP A 115 -10.67 16.08 -4.56
C ASP A 115 -10.32 14.81 -3.77
N ARG A 116 -9.30 14.06 -4.23
CA ARG A 116 -8.78 12.91 -3.48
C ARG A 116 -8.34 13.28 -2.07
N LEU A 117 -7.60 14.38 -1.92
CA LEU A 117 -7.14 14.85 -0.62
C LEU A 117 -8.32 15.23 0.29
N PHE A 118 -9.38 15.83 -0.26
CA PHE A 118 -10.61 16.13 0.48
C PHE A 118 -11.24 14.86 1.06
N TYR A 119 -11.44 13.83 0.23
CA TYR A 119 -12.05 12.56 0.68
C TYR A 119 -11.18 11.82 1.71
N ILE A 120 -9.85 11.83 1.52
CA ILE A 120 -8.93 11.21 2.50
C ILE A 120 -9.01 11.95 3.84
N LYS A 121 -9.09 13.28 3.83
CA LYS A 121 -9.25 14.08 5.06
C LYS A 121 -10.60 13.86 5.75
N THR A 122 -11.66 13.49 5.03
CA THR A 122 -12.97 13.16 5.63
C THR A 122 -13.05 11.73 6.15
N GLY A 123 -11.96 10.94 6.05
CA GLY A 123 -11.87 9.58 6.58
C GLY A 123 -12.23 8.49 5.58
N VAL A 124 -12.44 8.84 4.30
CA VAL A 124 -12.66 7.85 3.23
C VAL A 124 -11.31 7.25 2.82
N SER A 125 -11.22 5.93 2.76
CA SER A 125 -9.99 5.26 2.34
C SER A 125 -9.66 5.57 0.88
N GLY A 126 -8.37 5.67 0.52
CA GLY A 126 -7.95 5.92 -0.86
C GLY A 126 -8.49 4.89 -1.87
N ALA A 127 -8.70 3.64 -1.44
CA ALA A 127 -9.30 2.60 -2.28
C ALA A 127 -10.77 2.92 -2.65
N GLU A 128 -11.54 3.44 -1.69
CA GLU A 128 -12.93 3.83 -1.94
C GLU A 128 -13.01 5.07 -2.85
N VAL A 129 -12.07 6.02 -2.70
CA VAL A 129 -11.97 7.19 -3.60
C VAL A 129 -11.72 6.74 -5.05
N LEU A 130 -10.79 5.80 -5.27
CA LEU A 130 -10.54 5.24 -6.60
C LEU A 130 -11.77 4.51 -7.17
N ARG A 131 -12.54 3.83 -6.31
CA ARG A 131 -13.79 3.17 -6.70
C ARG A 131 -14.84 4.20 -7.14
N MET A 132 -15.02 5.27 -6.36
CA MET A 132 -15.92 6.37 -6.71
C MET A 132 -15.51 7.04 -8.03
N GLU A 133 -14.23 7.33 -8.22
CA GLU A 133 -13.69 7.92 -9.45
C GLU A 133 -13.94 7.00 -10.66
N THR A 134 -13.79 5.69 -10.49
CA THR A 134 -14.07 4.70 -11.55
C THR A 134 -15.54 4.70 -11.94
N VAL A 135 -16.45 4.74 -10.95
CA VAL A 135 -17.90 4.84 -11.21
C VAL A 135 -18.24 6.13 -11.95
N GLN A 136 -17.65 7.26 -11.54
CA GLN A 136 -17.89 8.55 -12.18
C GLN A 136 -17.41 8.57 -13.64
N LYS A 137 -16.17 8.16 -13.90
CA LYS A 137 -15.62 8.08 -15.28
C LYS A 137 -16.44 7.14 -16.17
N SER A 138 -16.88 6.02 -15.60
CA SER A 138 -17.76 5.08 -16.31
C SER A 138 -19.10 5.72 -16.67
N SER A 139 -19.72 6.44 -15.72
CA SER A 139 -20.98 7.15 -15.96
C SER A 139 -20.83 8.26 -17.02
N GLU A 140 -19.73 9.02 -17.02
CA GLU A 140 -19.47 10.04 -18.03
C GLU A 140 -19.28 9.45 -19.42
N SER A 141 -18.51 8.36 -19.53
CA SER A 141 -18.29 7.68 -20.81
C SER A 141 -19.59 7.12 -21.40
N LEU A 142 -20.48 6.63 -20.53
CA LEU A 142 -21.79 6.14 -20.92
C LEU A 142 -22.72 7.29 -21.34
N SER A 143 -22.71 8.42 -20.60
CA SER A 143 -23.50 9.61 -20.95
C SER A 143 -23.11 10.25 -22.29
N LYS A 144 -21.85 10.09 -22.71
CA LYS A 144 -21.32 10.63 -23.97
C LYS A 144 -21.52 9.69 -25.16
N SER A 145 -22.02 8.47 -24.95
CA SER A 145 -22.25 7.50 -26.03
C SER A 145 -23.58 7.77 -26.75
N PRO A 146 -23.58 7.99 -28.08
CA PRO A 146 -24.81 8.20 -28.84
C PRO A 146 -25.68 6.92 -28.78
N GLY A 147 -26.75 6.95 -27.99
CA GLY A 147 -27.64 5.81 -27.77
C GLY A 147 -27.95 5.50 -26.29
N ALA A 148 -27.22 6.11 -25.35
CA ALA A 148 -27.45 5.93 -23.91
C ALA A 148 -28.54 6.85 -23.32
N ALA A 149 -29.27 7.58 -24.15
CA ALA A 149 -30.24 8.59 -23.72
C ALA A 149 -31.67 8.06 -23.48
N VAL A 150 -31.92 6.76 -23.62
CA VAL A 150 -33.29 6.22 -23.47
C VAL A 150 -33.32 5.12 -22.42
N GLY A 151 -33.60 5.51 -21.17
CA GLY A 151 -33.91 4.58 -20.09
C GLY A 151 -33.42 5.06 -18.72
N ALA A 152 -34.23 5.85 -18.05
CA ALA A 152 -34.04 6.21 -16.65
C ALA A 152 -33.76 4.95 -15.78
N GLY A 153 -32.70 5.00 -14.97
CA GLY A 153 -32.51 4.10 -13.83
C GLY A 153 -31.51 2.95 -13.97
N ALA A 154 -30.91 2.73 -15.15
CA ALA A 154 -29.88 1.70 -15.29
C ALA A 154 -28.50 2.28 -14.97
N VAL A 155 -28.09 2.15 -13.71
CA VAL A 155 -26.68 2.11 -13.34
C VAL A 155 -26.09 0.90 -14.10
N ILE A 156 -25.64 1.08 -15.34
CA ILE A 156 -24.75 0.09 -15.95
C ILE A 156 -23.42 0.30 -15.25
N LEU A 157 -23.30 -0.33 -14.07
CA LEU A 157 -22.01 -0.65 -13.50
C LEU A 157 -21.17 -1.26 -14.63
N PRO A 158 -19.89 -0.90 -14.78
CA PRO A 158 -19.00 -1.66 -15.64
C PRO A 158 -18.94 -3.08 -15.07
N GLN A 159 -19.71 -4.00 -15.66
CA GLN A 159 -19.68 -5.42 -15.31
C GLN A 159 -18.35 -6.08 -15.69
N VAL A 160 -17.39 -5.33 -16.24
CA VAL A 160 -16.04 -5.81 -16.54
C VAL A 160 -15.15 -5.88 -15.28
N PHE A 161 -15.55 -5.28 -14.15
CA PHE A 161 -14.91 -5.50 -12.83
C PHE A 161 -15.83 -6.12 -11.79
N GLN A 162 -17.04 -6.56 -12.16
CA GLN A 162 -17.78 -7.54 -11.37
C GLN A 162 -17.16 -8.92 -11.58
N GLN A 163 -15.97 -9.14 -11.01
CA GLN A 163 -15.87 -10.40 -10.29
C GLN A 163 -16.89 -10.28 -9.16
N PRO A 164 -17.85 -11.22 -9.03
CA PRO A 164 -18.61 -11.29 -7.81
C PRO A 164 -17.57 -11.41 -6.70
N ALA A 165 -17.53 -10.42 -5.81
CA ALA A 165 -17.24 -10.72 -4.42
C ALA A 165 -18.36 -11.66 -3.98
N ALA A 166 -18.26 -12.93 -4.38
CA ALA A 166 -18.78 -14.00 -3.59
C ALA A 166 -18.21 -13.70 -2.21
N GLN A 167 -19.09 -13.35 -1.27
CA GLN A 167 -18.81 -13.51 0.13
C GLN A 167 -18.47 -14.99 0.30
N ALA A 168 -17.22 -15.32 0.02
CA ALA A 168 -16.67 -16.62 0.28
C ALA A 168 -16.77 -16.74 1.80
N PRO A 169 -17.42 -17.81 2.31
CA PRO A 169 -17.49 -18.03 3.74
C PRO A 169 -16.07 -17.95 4.27
N ALA A 170 -15.83 -17.10 5.28
CA ALA A 170 -14.53 -16.76 5.84
C ALA A 170 -13.58 -17.98 5.79
N GLN A 171 -12.76 -18.03 4.75
CA GLN A 171 -11.85 -19.15 4.54
C GLN A 171 -10.72 -18.92 5.56
N VAL A 172 -10.56 -19.82 6.52
CA VAL A 172 -9.43 -19.79 7.44
C VAL A 172 -8.16 -19.86 6.59
N LEU A 173 -7.34 -18.80 6.63
CA LEU A 173 -6.11 -18.70 5.85
C LEU A 173 -4.96 -19.35 6.63
N VAL A 174 -4.12 -20.10 5.93
CA VAL A 174 -2.88 -20.68 6.45
C VAL A 174 -1.68 -20.07 5.75
N VAL A 175 -0.65 -19.73 6.52
CA VAL A 175 0.58 -19.16 6.00
C VAL A 175 1.49 -20.27 5.49
N CYS A 176 2.00 -20.14 4.26
CA CYS A 176 2.93 -21.09 3.69
C CYS A 176 4.25 -21.08 4.47
N PRO A 177 4.71 -22.23 5.01
CA PRO A 177 5.94 -22.29 5.81
C PRO A 177 7.20 -22.05 4.96
N LYS A 178 7.12 -22.17 3.63
CA LYS A 178 8.27 -21.99 2.73
C LYS A 178 8.43 -20.55 2.22
N CYS A 179 7.34 -19.84 1.93
CA CYS A 179 7.41 -18.52 1.31
C CYS A 179 6.57 -17.44 2.00
N GLY A 180 5.86 -17.75 3.07
CA GLY A 180 5.02 -16.78 3.80
C GLY A 180 3.72 -16.39 3.09
N PHE A 181 3.43 -16.93 1.91
CA PHE A 181 2.19 -16.63 1.17
C PHE A 181 0.96 -17.22 1.88
N GLN A 182 -0.11 -16.44 1.98
CA GLN A 182 -1.36 -16.88 2.60
C GLN A 182 -2.18 -17.71 1.61
N ASN A 183 -2.54 -18.92 2.00
CA ASN A 183 -3.34 -19.84 1.20
C ASN A 183 -4.63 -20.23 1.94
N PRO A 184 -5.73 -20.53 1.23
CA PRO A 184 -6.90 -21.17 1.84
C PRO A 184 -6.55 -22.46 2.59
N GLN A 185 -7.22 -22.76 3.71
CA GLN A 185 -6.99 -24.01 4.46
C GLN A 185 -7.17 -25.29 3.63
N THR A 186 -7.97 -25.22 2.55
CA THR A 186 -8.22 -26.35 1.64
C THR A 186 -7.12 -26.54 0.60
N SER A 187 -6.18 -25.59 0.48
CA SER A 187 -5.10 -25.65 -0.51
C SER A 187 -4.11 -26.78 -0.20
N LYS A 188 -4.01 -27.75 -1.11
CA LYS A 188 -3.02 -28.84 -1.03
C LYS A 188 -1.60 -28.35 -1.32
N PHE A 189 -1.48 -27.32 -2.16
CA PHE A 189 -0.22 -26.71 -2.57
C PHE A 189 -0.32 -25.18 -2.46
N CYS A 190 0.82 -24.53 -2.20
CA CYS A 190 0.92 -23.09 -2.14
C CYS A 190 0.74 -22.48 -3.54
N GLY A 191 -0.22 -21.57 -3.69
CA GLY A 191 -0.50 -20.89 -4.96
C GLY A 191 0.61 -19.95 -5.45
N SER A 192 1.59 -19.63 -4.60
CA SER A 192 2.72 -18.75 -4.95
C SER A 192 4.01 -19.52 -5.24
N CYS A 193 4.39 -20.52 -4.44
CA CYS A 193 5.67 -21.22 -4.59
C CYS A 193 5.56 -22.71 -4.91
N GLY A 194 4.34 -23.26 -5.03
CA GLY A 194 4.09 -24.67 -5.34
C GLY A 194 4.41 -25.66 -4.22
N ALA A 195 4.87 -25.19 -3.05
CA ALA A 195 5.18 -26.07 -1.91
C ALA A 195 3.93 -26.77 -1.38
N SER A 196 4.04 -28.05 -1.02
CA SER A 196 2.95 -28.78 -0.36
C SER A 196 2.60 -28.11 0.96
N MET A 197 1.30 -27.81 1.15
CA MET A 197 0.77 -27.24 2.38
C MET A 197 0.34 -28.33 3.37
N GLN A 198 0.39 -29.60 2.94
CA GLN A 198 0.19 -30.74 3.82
C GLN A 198 1.50 -31.08 4.51
N ALA A 199 1.50 -31.06 5.85
CA ALA A 199 2.54 -31.72 6.60
C ALA A 199 2.63 -33.19 6.12
N PRO A 200 3.84 -33.74 5.90
CA PRO A 200 3.99 -35.12 5.46
C PRO A 200 3.24 -36.07 6.43
N GLY A 201 2.09 -36.59 5.99
CA GLY A 201 1.27 -37.54 6.74
C GLY A 201 0.04 -37.01 7.51
N GLY A 202 -0.26 -35.70 7.55
CA GLY A 202 -1.42 -35.19 8.30
C GLY A 202 -2.80 -35.45 7.64
N VAL A 203 -3.85 -35.67 8.44
CA VAL A 203 -5.25 -35.80 7.99
C VAL A 203 -6.07 -34.59 8.43
N ASN A 204 -6.85 -34.01 7.51
CA ASN A 204 -7.75 -32.90 7.82
C ASN A 204 -9.08 -33.42 8.35
N CYS A 205 -9.62 -32.77 9.38
CA CYS A 205 -10.90 -33.15 9.93
C CYS A 205 -12.05 -32.87 8.95
N PRO A 206 -12.89 -33.87 8.60
CA PRO A 206 -13.99 -33.67 7.66
C PRO A 206 -15.12 -32.79 8.22
N LYS A 207 -15.16 -32.57 9.54
CA LYS A 207 -16.20 -31.76 10.21
C LYS A 207 -15.79 -30.31 10.42
N CYS A 208 -14.53 -30.03 10.77
CA CYS A 208 -14.10 -28.67 11.12
C CYS A 208 -12.85 -28.18 10.36
N GLY A 209 -12.29 -28.97 9.45
CA GLY A 209 -11.14 -28.59 8.61
C GLY A 209 -9.78 -28.62 9.30
N THR A 210 -9.72 -28.74 10.63
CA THR A 210 -8.45 -28.74 11.39
C THR A 210 -7.51 -29.83 10.89
N ALA A 211 -6.26 -29.45 10.61
CA ALA A 211 -5.19 -30.37 10.29
C ALA A 211 -4.75 -31.14 11.54
N ASN A 212 -4.76 -32.47 11.47
CA ASN A 212 -4.32 -33.34 12.54
C ASN A 212 -3.15 -34.19 12.08
N ALA A 213 -2.28 -34.61 13.01
CA ALA A 213 -1.13 -35.44 12.69
C ALA A 213 -1.52 -36.82 12.15
N ALA A 214 -0.62 -37.45 11.41
CA ALA A 214 -0.77 -38.82 10.92
C ALA A 214 -1.15 -39.77 12.07
N GLY A 215 -2.18 -40.61 11.88
CA GLY A 215 -2.59 -41.61 12.88
C GLY A 215 -3.45 -41.08 14.04
N THR A 216 -3.84 -39.80 14.03
CA THR A 216 -4.79 -39.26 15.02
C THR A 216 -6.19 -39.85 14.82
N LYS A 217 -6.78 -40.39 15.91
CA LYS A 217 -8.11 -41.04 15.88
C LYS A 217 -9.26 -40.03 15.93
N PHE A 218 -9.05 -38.91 16.61
CA PHE A 218 -10.03 -37.84 16.79
C PHE A 218 -9.40 -36.49 16.47
N CYS A 219 -10.21 -35.58 15.97
CA CYS A 219 -9.80 -34.21 15.76
C CYS A 219 -9.45 -33.52 17.09
N SER A 220 -8.25 -32.97 17.20
CA SER A 220 -7.78 -32.23 18.37
C SER A 220 -8.59 -30.97 18.68
N ASN A 221 -9.36 -30.46 17.71
CA ASN A 221 -10.15 -29.24 17.85
C ASN A 221 -11.64 -29.51 18.11
N CYS A 222 -12.27 -30.46 17.41
CA CYS A 222 -13.71 -30.68 17.49
C CYS A 222 -14.13 -32.07 17.98
N GLY A 223 -13.16 -32.95 18.28
CA GLY A 223 -13.41 -34.32 18.75
C GLY A 223 -13.98 -35.28 17.72
N ASN A 224 -14.21 -34.87 16.47
CA ASN A 224 -14.79 -35.74 15.44
C ASN A 224 -13.82 -36.89 15.07
N PRO A 225 -14.28 -38.14 14.95
CA PRO A 225 -13.43 -39.24 14.53
C PRO A 225 -12.91 -39.02 13.10
N LEU A 226 -11.63 -39.29 12.90
CA LEU A 226 -10.93 -39.13 11.61
C LEU A 226 -10.73 -40.48 10.90
N GLN A 227 -11.06 -41.58 11.57
CA GLN A 227 -11.05 -42.94 11.06
C GLN A 227 -12.48 -43.48 10.98
N ALA A 228 -12.73 -44.36 10.01
CA ALA A 228 -14.02 -45.00 9.85
C ALA A 228 -14.42 -45.78 11.12
N THR A 229 -15.59 -45.47 11.65
CA THR A 229 -16.21 -46.20 12.75
C THR A 229 -17.19 -47.24 12.21
N THR A 230 -17.35 -48.35 12.93
CA THR A 230 -18.41 -49.34 12.74
C THR A 230 -19.17 -49.51 14.06
N LYS A 231 -20.34 -50.15 14.04
CA LYS A 231 -21.10 -50.44 15.26
C LYS A 231 -20.80 -51.85 15.75
N CYS A 232 -20.55 -51.99 17.04
CA CYS A 232 -20.40 -53.31 17.66
C CYS A 232 -21.73 -54.09 17.54
N PRO A 233 -21.76 -55.29 16.94
CA PRO A 233 -22.99 -56.05 16.76
C PRO A 233 -23.62 -56.55 18.06
N LYS A 234 -22.88 -56.58 19.19
CA LYS A 234 -23.41 -57.04 20.49
C LYS A 234 -23.97 -55.94 21.38
N CYS A 235 -23.33 -54.77 21.42
CA CYS A 235 -23.72 -53.69 22.34
C CYS A 235 -24.06 -52.38 21.63
N ASN A 236 -24.00 -52.36 20.29
CA ASN A 236 -24.27 -51.21 19.44
C ASN A 236 -23.36 -49.98 19.66
N ALA A 237 -22.30 -50.13 20.47
CA ALA A 237 -21.32 -49.07 20.70
C ALA A 237 -20.53 -48.78 19.41
N GLU A 238 -20.23 -47.50 19.19
CA GLU A 238 -19.42 -47.06 18.06
C GLU A 238 -17.93 -47.39 18.32
N ILE A 239 -17.33 -48.14 17.41
CA ILE A 239 -15.98 -48.71 17.53
C ILE A 239 -15.18 -48.40 16.26
N GLN A 240 -13.85 -48.38 16.36
CA GLN A 240 -13.00 -48.16 15.18
C GLN A 240 -13.05 -49.39 14.26
N ALA A 241 -13.20 -49.17 12.95
CA ALA A 241 -13.17 -50.25 11.97
C ALA A 241 -11.80 -50.98 12.04
N GLY A 242 -11.83 -52.31 12.10
CA GLY A 242 -10.63 -53.15 12.23
C GLY A 242 -10.18 -53.45 13.68
N THR A 243 -10.95 -53.06 14.70
CA THR A 243 -10.69 -53.49 16.09
C THR A 243 -11.12 -54.95 16.29
N LYS A 244 -10.25 -55.78 16.87
CA LYS A 244 -10.53 -57.21 17.14
C LYS A 244 -11.44 -57.44 18.35
N PHE A 245 -11.55 -56.46 19.24
CA PHE A 245 -12.34 -56.52 20.47
C PHE A 245 -13.03 -55.20 20.72
N CYS A 246 -14.28 -55.27 21.17
CA CYS A 246 -15.07 -54.10 21.54
C CYS A 246 -14.60 -53.57 22.90
N PRO A 247 -14.14 -52.31 23.00
CA PRO A 247 -13.68 -51.74 24.27
C PRO A 247 -14.82 -51.49 25.28
N ASN A 248 -16.08 -51.57 24.87
CA ASN A 248 -17.23 -51.32 25.76
C ASN A 248 -17.80 -52.61 26.36
N CYS A 249 -17.94 -53.68 25.58
CA CYS A 249 -18.55 -54.94 26.06
C CYS A 249 -17.61 -56.16 26.03
N GLY A 250 -16.36 -56.01 25.59
CA GLY A 250 -15.38 -57.10 25.51
C GLY A 250 -15.66 -58.14 24.41
N ALA A 251 -16.70 -57.96 23.60
CA ALA A 251 -17.00 -58.87 22.50
C ALA A 251 -15.91 -58.85 21.42
N GLN A 252 -15.52 -60.02 20.94
CA GLN A 252 -14.65 -60.15 19.78
C GLN A 252 -15.42 -59.79 18.49
N LEU A 253 -14.79 -59.05 17.58
CA LEU A 253 -15.38 -58.40 16.40
C LEU A 253 -14.77 -58.90 15.09
#